data_AF-A0A9C9Z713-F1
#
_entry.id   AF-A0A9C9Z713-F1
#
_cell.length_a   1.000
_cell.length_b   1.000
_cell.length_c   1.000
_cell.angle_alpha   90.00
_cell.angle_beta   90.00
_cell.angle_gamma   90.00
#
_symmetry.space_group_name_H-M   'P 1'
#
loop_
_entity.id
_entity.type
_entity.pdbx_description
1 polymer ?
#
loop_
_entity_poly.entity_id
_entity_poly.type
_entity_poly.pdbx_seq_one_letter_code
_entity_poly.pdbx_strand_id
1 'polypeptide(L)'
;MKRKPLHPNDPLLHSDHSRPRSRRDFLRYGMLAGSGAVLGPSVLGLLASRPAHALSPEVRALIDEASCSVGTATGNNKAIPFICFDLAGGANITGSNVLGGGPDGQLDFISSAGYSLQGLPGDMVPSASATPDTQLFSDELGL
;
A
#
# COMPACT_ATOMS: atom_id res chain seq x y z
N MET A 1 41.67 -21.50 -12.62
CA MET A 1 41.57 -22.21 -11.33
C MET A 1 40.66 -23.42 -11.49
N LYS A 2 41.09 -24.63 -11.12
CA LYS A 2 40.21 -25.82 -11.10
C LYS A 2 39.19 -25.66 -9.97
N ARG A 3 37.90 -25.77 -10.29
CA ARG A 3 36.81 -25.74 -9.29
C ARG A 3 36.86 -27.02 -8.45
N LYS A 4 36.83 -26.89 -7.12
CA LYS A 4 36.62 -28.03 -6.22
C LYS A 4 35.16 -28.50 -6.33
N PRO A 5 34.89 -29.81 -6.25
CA PRO A 5 33.53 -30.30 -6.12
C PRO A 5 32.90 -29.71 -4.85
N LEU A 6 31.71 -29.14 -4.99
CA LEU A 6 30.95 -28.52 -3.92
C LEU A 6 30.09 -29.58 -3.22
N HIS A 7 29.98 -29.50 -1.90
CA HIS A 7 29.02 -30.30 -1.14
C HIS A 7 27.58 -29.89 -1.52
N PRO A 8 26.55 -30.77 -1.44
CA PRO A 8 25.18 -30.42 -1.80
C PRO A 8 24.61 -29.18 -1.08
N ASN A 9 25.11 -28.90 0.13
CA ASN A 9 24.72 -27.73 0.93
C ASN A 9 25.64 -26.51 0.75
N ASP A 10 26.68 -26.60 -0.09
CA ASP A 10 27.57 -25.46 -0.33
C ASP A 10 26.90 -24.44 -1.25
N PRO A 11 27.08 -23.14 -1.00
CA PRO A 11 26.53 -22.10 -1.86
C PRO A 11 27.19 -22.14 -3.24
N LEU A 12 26.37 -22.18 -4.29
CA LEU A 12 26.83 -22.08 -5.68
C LEU A 12 27.22 -20.62 -5.97
N LEU A 13 28.52 -20.35 -6.00
CA LEU A 13 29.05 -19.02 -6.31
C LEU A 13 29.28 -18.86 -7.83
N HIS A 14 28.68 -17.82 -8.40
CA HIS A 14 28.91 -17.45 -9.79
C HIS A 14 30.35 -16.90 -9.96
N SER A 15 31.03 -17.28 -11.05
CA SER A 15 32.43 -16.89 -11.29
C SER A 15 32.61 -15.38 -11.39
N ASP A 16 31.58 -14.70 -11.91
CA ASP A 16 31.66 -13.29 -12.27
C ASP A 16 31.18 -12.37 -11.14
N HIS A 17 30.76 -12.96 -10.01
CA HIS A 17 30.33 -12.25 -8.81
C HIS A 17 31.24 -12.59 -7.63
N SER A 18 32.45 -12.02 -7.68
CA SER A 18 33.39 -12.09 -6.57
C SER A 18 32.89 -11.26 -5.38
N ARG A 19 33.08 -11.79 -4.16
CA ARG A 19 32.79 -11.04 -2.93
C ARG A 19 33.60 -9.74 -2.90
N PRO A 20 33.00 -8.58 -2.57
CA PRO A 20 33.75 -7.34 -2.44
C PRO A 20 34.77 -7.45 -1.32
N ARG A 21 36.05 -7.18 -1.63
CA ARG A 21 37.16 -7.24 -0.66
C ARG A 21 37.88 -5.91 -0.51
N SER A 22 37.83 -5.05 -1.53
CA SER A 22 38.46 -3.74 -1.48
C SER A 22 37.42 -2.62 -1.37
N ARG A 23 37.85 -1.44 -0.90
CA ARG A 23 37.01 -0.23 -0.86
C ARG A 23 36.39 0.08 -2.23
N ARG A 24 37.16 -0.09 -3.32
CA ARG A 24 36.66 0.12 -4.69
C ARG A 24 35.55 -0.86 -5.06
N ASP A 25 35.61 -2.10 -4.58
CA ASP A 25 34.55 -3.08 -4.84
C ASP A 25 33.27 -2.72 -4.10
N PHE A 26 33.36 -2.34 -2.82
CA PHE A 26 32.19 -1.88 -2.05
C PHE A 26 31.54 -0.64 -2.68
N LEU A 27 32.33 0.26 -3.28
CA LEU A 27 31.82 1.40 -4.05
C LEU A 27 31.14 0.96 -5.36
N ARG A 28 31.76 0.05 -6.12
CA ARG A 28 31.20 -0.49 -7.37
C ARG A 28 29.86 -1.20 -7.17
N TYR A 29 29.72 -1.95 -6.07
CA TYR A 29 28.46 -2.60 -5.69
C TYR A 29 27.44 -1.64 -5.05
N GLY A 30 27.76 -0.35 -4.95
CA GLY A 30 26.85 0.64 -4.37
C GLY A 30 26.58 0.46 -2.87
N MET A 31 27.34 -0.41 -2.18
CA MET A 31 27.10 -0.73 -0.76
C MET A 31 27.20 0.51 0.14
N LEU A 32 28.09 1.45 -0.20
CA LEU A 32 28.24 2.71 0.52
C LEU A 32 27.07 3.70 0.28
N ALA A 33 26.51 3.72 -0.92
CA ALA A 33 25.34 4.54 -1.24
C ALA A 33 24.06 3.91 -0.66
N GLY A 34 23.96 2.58 -0.69
CA GLY A 34 22.84 1.83 -0.13
C GLY A 34 22.68 2.00 1.38
N SER A 35 23.77 2.05 2.14
CA SER A 35 23.69 2.32 3.59
C SER A 35 23.12 3.71 3.88
N GLY A 36 23.49 4.71 3.08
CA GLY A 36 22.92 6.05 3.14
C GLY A 36 21.43 6.09 2.79
N ALA A 37 20.99 5.30 1.80
CA ALA A 37 19.57 5.22 1.43
C ALA A 37 18.70 4.58 2.53
N VAL A 38 19.22 3.60 3.27
CA VAL A 38 18.48 2.94 4.37
C VAL A 38 18.42 3.82 5.61
N LEU A 39 19.53 4.46 5.99
CA LEU A 39 19.61 5.28 7.21
C LEU A 39 19.13 6.72 7.00
N GLY A 40 19.16 7.21 5.76
CA GLY A 40 18.80 8.58 5.39
C GLY A 40 17.42 9.01 5.86
N PRO A 41 16.35 8.23 5.59
CA PRO A 41 15.00 8.56 6.05
C PRO A 41 14.89 8.67 7.57
N SER A 42 15.60 7.84 8.33
CA SER A 42 15.58 7.90 9.81
C SER A 42 16.24 9.18 10.34
N VAL A 43 17.38 9.57 9.77
CA VAL A 43 18.07 10.81 10.18
C VAL A 43 17.32 12.05 9.72
N LEU A 44 16.79 12.06 8.48
CA LEU A 44 15.97 13.15 7.99
C LEU A 44 14.63 13.25 8.72
N GLY A 45 14.06 12.12 9.17
CA GLY A 45 12.87 12.10 10.01
C GLY A 45 13.09 12.73 11.38
N LEU A 46 14.29 12.56 11.97
CA LEU A 46 14.69 13.24 13.20
C LEU A 46 14.91 14.75 12.98
N LEU A 47 15.54 15.13 11.86
CA LEU A 47 15.81 16.54 11.54
C LEU A 47 14.58 17.31 11.08
N ALA A 48 13.62 16.62 10.46
CA ALA A 48 12.33 17.15 10.04
C ALA A 48 11.28 17.08 11.16
N SER A 49 11.69 17.04 12.44
CA SER A 49 10.80 17.08 13.59
C SER A 49 10.02 18.39 13.60
N ARG A 50 8.90 18.42 12.89
CA ARG A 50 7.87 19.45 13.04
C ARG A 50 7.22 19.22 14.40
N PRO A 51 6.82 20.27 15.14
CA PRO A 51 5.94 20.07 16.28
C PRO A 51 4.73 19.27 15.80
N ALA A 52 4.47 18.13 16.44
CA ALA A 52 3.27 17.35 16.17
C ALA A 52 2.09 18.30 16.31
N HIS A 53 1.34 18.51 15.23
CA HIS A 53 0.17 19.37 15.29
C HIS A 53 -0.81 18.62 16.20
N ALA A 54 -1.01 19.13 17.41
CA ALA A 54 -2.09 18.66 18.25
C ALA A 54 -3.39 18.81 17.45
N LEU A 55 -4.29 17.83 17.56
CA LEU A 55 -5.60 17.89 16.92
C LEU A 55 -6.24 19.26 17.17
N SER A 56 -6.79 19.86 16.12
CA SER A 56 -7.51 21.12 16.24
C SER A 56 -8.63 20.99 17.28
N PRO A 57 -8.97 22.07 17.99
CA PRO A 57 -9.99 22.02 19.05
C PRO A 57 -11.33 21.44 18.57
N GLU A 58 -11.69 21.71 17.32
CA GLU A 58 -12.91 21.24 16.69
C GLU A 58 -12.93 19.72 16.47
N VAL A 59 -11.80 19.12 16.05
CA VAL A 59 -11.70 17.66 15.90
C VAL A 59 -11.68 16.97 17.26
N ARG A 60 -11.12 17.63 18.29
CA ARG A 60 -11.17 17.13 19.67
C ARG A 60 -12.60 17.12 20.22
N ALA A 61 -13.36 18.18 19.98
CA ALA A 61 -14.78 18.24 20.35
C ALA A 61 -15.61 17.18 19.61
N LEU A 62 -15.31 16.91 18.34
CA LEU A 62 -15.98 15.87 17.58
C LEU A 62 -15.68 14.45 18.11
N ILE A 63 -14.48 14.20 18.66
CA ILE A 63 -14.13 12.93 19.30
C ILE A 63 -14.86 12.76 20.65
N ASP A 64 -15.07 13.85 21.40
CA ASP A 64 -15.72 13.81 22.71
C ASP A 64 -17.26 13.72 22.61
N GLU A 65 -17.86 14.33 21.58
CA GLU A 65 -19.32 14.40 21.38
C GLU A 65 -19.88 13.32 20.43
N ALA A 66 -19.14 12.95 19.38
CA ALA A 66 -19.56 11.85 18.53
C ALA A 66 -19.15 10.53 19.19
N SER A 67 -20.06 9.58 19.26
CA SER A 67 -19.85 8.19 19.67
C SER A 67 -18.89 7.40 18.74
N CYS A 68 -17.94 8.07 18.10
CA CYS A 68 -16.84 7.54 17.32
C CYS A 68 -15.54 7.77 18.09
N SER A 69 -15.30 6.94 19.10
CA SER A 69 -14.06 6.98 19.87
C SER A 69 -12.90 6.42 19.02
N VAL A 70 -12.22 7.27 18.26
CA VAL A 70 -10.85 6.98 17.84
C VAL A 70 -10.01 7.11 19.11
N GLY A 71 -9.77 5.98 19.77
CA GLY A 71 -9.29 5.87 21.16
C GLY A 71 -8.45 7.05 21.65
N THR A 72 -8.87 7.60 22.79
CA THR A 72 -8.26 8.75 23.44
C THR A 72 -6.74 8.59 23.60
N ALA A 73 -6.02 9.72 23.50
CA ALA A 73 -4.56 9.83 23.46
C ALA A 73 -3.78 9.27 24.68
N THR A 74 -4.46 8.62 25.62
CA THR A 74 -3.91 7.97 26.82
C THR A 74 -4.05 6.44 26.81
N GLY A 75 -4.78 5.86 25.85
CA GLY A 75 -4.76 4.42 25.58
C GLY A 75 -3.79 4.09 24.43
N ASN A 76 -3.42 2.82 24.28
CA ASN A 76 -2.52 2.30 23.23
C ASN A 76 -3.02 2.46 21.78
N ASN A 77 -3.93 3.40 21.54
CA ASN A 77 -4.54 3.77 20.26
C ASN A 77 -3.90 5.05 19.67
N LYS A 78 -2.60 5.29 19.92
CA LYS A 78 -1.84 6.02 18.89
C LYS A 78 -2.09 5.28 17.60
N ALA A 79 -2.53 5.98 16.54
CA ALA A 79 -2.59 5.42 15.20
C ALA A 79 -1.27 4.69 14.95
N ILE A 80 -1.29 3.37 15.14
CA ILE A 80 -0.12 2.52 14.96
C ILE A 80 0.02 2.53 13.44
N PRO A 81 1.10 3.10 12.88
CA PRO A 81 1.28 3.04 11.44
C PRO A 81 1.54 1.57 11.09
N PHE A 82 0.49 0.84 10.78
CA PHE A 82 0.59 -0.49 10.24
C PHE A 82 0.73 -0.34 8.73
N ILE A 83 1.83 -0.87 8.20
CA ILE A 83 2.01 -1.02 6.77
C ILE A 83 1.54 -2.43 6.46
N CYS A 84 0.33 -2.55 5.88
CA CYS A 84 -0.12 -3.80 5.29
C CYS A 84 0.53 -3.94 3.91
N PHE A 85 1.44 -4.89 3.79
CA PHE A 85 1.79 -5.44 2.48
C PHE A 85 0.70 -6.45 2.13
N ASP A 86 -0.35 -5.94 1.47
CA ASP A 86 -1.28 -6.82 0.81
C ASP A 86 -0.53 -7.53 -0.33
N LEU A 87 -0.37 -8.84 -0.20
CA LEU A 87 0.19 -9.68 -1.25
C LEU A 87 -0.84 -9.99 -2.33
N ALA A 88 -2.09 -9.52 -2.21
CA ALA A 88 -3.04 -9.50 -3.30
C ALA A 88 -2.66 -8.41 -4.30
N GLY A 89 -1.59 -8.64 -5.05
CA GLY A 89 -1.36 -7.93 -6.30
C GLY A 89 -2.59 -8.10 -7.20
N GLY A 90 -3.50 -7.12 -7.17
CA GLY A 90 -4.68 -7.08 -8.02
C GLY A 90 -5.93 -7.82 -7.52
N ALA A 91 -6.23 -7.80 -6.21
CA ALA A 91 -7.60 -8.14 -5.80
C ALA A 91 -8.57 -7.05 -6.30
N ASN A 92 -9.49 -7.43 -7.17
CA ASN A 92 -10.50 -6.55 -7.71
C ASN A 92 -11.48 -6.09 -6.61
N ILE A 93 -11.47 -4.81 -6.28
CA ILE A 93 -12.48 -4.21 -5.38
C ILE A 93 -13.79 -3.91 -6.09
N THR A 94 -13.78 -3.87 -7.43
CA THR A 94 -14.97 -3.60 -8.23
C THR A 94 -15.90 -4.81 -8.20
N GLY A 95 -17.15 -4.58 -7.82
CA GLY A 95 -18.20 -5.61 -7.73
C GLY A 95 -18.41 -6.22 -6.35
N SER A 96 -17.51 -5.97 -5.38
CA SER A 96 -17.69 -6.44 -3.98
C SER A 96 -17.63 -5.35 -2.92
N ASN A 97 -17.04 -4.18 -3.21
CA ASN A 97 -17.02 -3.06 -2.26
C ASN A 97 -17.04 -1.67 -2.94
N VAL A 98 -16.67 -1.59 -4.22
CA VAL A 98 -16.66 -0.35 -5.01
C VAL A 98 -17.37 -0.58 -6.35
N LEU A 99 -18.07 0.44 -6.84
CA LEU A 99 -18.66 0.48 -8.18
C LEU A 99 -17.72 1.22 -9.14
N GLY A 100 -17.26 0.53 -10.16
CA GLY A 100 -16.52 1.13 -11.27
C GLY A 100 -17.47 1.49 -12.40
N GLY A 101 -17.57 2.79 -12.71
CA GLY A 101 -18.40 3.31 -13.79
C GLY A 101 -17.57 3.92 -14.93
N GLY A 102 -18.27 4.27 -16.01
CA GLY A 102 -17.73 4.90 -17.20
C GLY A 102 -17.58 6.41 -17.05
N PRO A 103 -17.36 7.12 -18.17
CA PRO A 103 -17.11 8.56 -18.16
C PRO A 103 -18.21 9.38 -17.52
N ASP A 104 -19.46 8.90 -17.54
CA ASP A 104 -20.63 9.59 -17.03
C ASP A 104 -20.92 9.25 -15.55
N GLY A 105 -19.96 8.63 -14.85
CA GLY A 105 -20.01 8.43 -13.40
C GLY A 105 -20.24 6.98 -12.97
N GLN A 106 -20.39 6.75 -11.66
CA GLN A 106 -20.40 5.40 -11.06
C GLN A 106 -21.61 4.53 -11.47
N LEU A 107 -22.71 5.16 -11.90
CA LEU A 107 -23.92 4.49 -12.38
C LEU A 107 -23.93 4.28 -13.91
N ASP A 108 -22.96 4.84 -14.63
CA ASP A 108 -22.68 4.50 -16.03
C ASP A 108 -21.91 3.17 -16.06
N PHE A 109 -22.64 2.05 -15.99
CA PHE A 109 -22.00 0.74 -15.92
C PHE A 109 -21.16 0.46 -17.18
N ILE A 110 -19.88 0.12 -16.98
CA ILE A 110 -19.03 -0.34 -18.07
C ILE A 110 -19.49 -1.71 -18.58
N SER A 111 -19.06 -2.07 -19.80
CA SER A 111 -19.42 -3.36 -20.39
C SER A 111 -18.96 -4.56 -19.55
N SER A 112 -19.59 -5.73 -19.74
CA SER A 112 -19.15 -6.99 -19.11
C SER A 112 -17.70 -7.35 -19.46
N ALA A 113 -17.24 -7.01 -20.66
CA ALA A 113 -15.83 -7.13 -21.04
C ALA A 113 -14.92 -6.19 -20.23
N GLY A 114 -15.40 -4.97 -19.92
CA GLY A 114 -14.70 -4.03 -19.04
C GLY A 114 -14.57 -4.55 -17.61
N TYR A 115 -15.63 -5.12 -17.05
CA TYR A 115 -15.57 -5.77 -15.74
C TYR A 115 -14.73 -7.06 -15.73
N SER A 116 -14.65 -7.77 -16.86
CA SER A 116 -13.78 -8.94 -17.02
C SER A 116 -12.29 -8.56 -16.93
N LEU A 117 -11.90 -7.38 -17.43
CA LEU A 117 -10.53 -6.86 -17.28
C LEU A 117 -10.20 -6.51 -15.83
N GLN A 118 -11.23 -6.22 -15.02
CA GLN A 118 -11.08 -6.00 -13.60
C GLN A 118 -11.03 -7.34 -12.83
N GLY A 119 -11.47 -8.45 -13.43
CA GLY A 119 -11.42 -9.78 -12.83
C GLY A 119 -12.77 -10.30 -12.33
N LEU A 120 -13.89 -9.67 -12.73
CA LEU A 120 -15.23 -10.19 -12.48
C LEU A 120 -15.65 -11.19 -13.57
N PRO A 121 -16.27 -12.32 -13.19
CA PRO A 121 -16.99 -13.18 -14.13
C PRO A 121 -18.11 -12.39 -14.85
N GLY A 122 -18.36 -12.72 -16.12
CA GLY A 122 -19.29 -11.94 -16.97
C GLY A 122 -20.75 -11.96 -16.52
N ASP A 123 -21.12 -12.87 -15.62
CA ASP A 123 -22.41 -13.01 -14.96
C ASP A 123 -22.48 -12.31 -13.60
N MET A 124 -21.37 -11.75 -13.11
CA MET A 124 -21.22 -11.10 -11.81
C MET A 124 -21.04 -9.58 -11.93
N VAL A 125 -21.67 -9.00 -12.95
CA VAL A 125 -21.66 -7.54 -13.20
C VAL A 125 -22.73 -6.83 -12.37
N PRO A 126 -22.53 -5.57 -11.98
CA PRO A 126 -23.52 -4.81 -11.19
C PRO A 126 -24.92 -4.77 -11.80
N SER A 127 -25.03 -4.81 -13.13
CA SER A 127 -26.32 -4.85 -13.84
C SER A 127 -27.05 -6.20 -13.76
N ALA A 128 -26.38 -7.27 -13.33
CA ALA A 128 -26.97 -8.60 -13.17
C ALA A 128 -27.64 -8.79 -11.80
N SER A 129 -27.26 -8.01 -10.79
CA SER A 129 -27.92 -7.99 -9.47
C SER A 129 -28.93 -6.85 -9.43
N ALA A 130 -30.21 -7.20 -9.54
CA ALA A 130 -31.30 -6.25 -9.68
C ALA A 130 -31.37 -5.24 -8.52
N THR A 131 -31.56 -3.97 -8.89
CA THR A 131 -31.84 -2.79 -8.04
C THR A 131 -30.69 -2.35 -7.12
N PRO A 132 -29.89 -1.35 -7.55
CA PRO A 132 -28.90 -0.75 -6.67
C PRO A 132 -29.63 0.00 -5.54
N ASP A 133 -29.26 -0.25 -4.28
CA ASP A 133 -29.85 0.42 -3.12
C ASP A 133 -29.44 1.90 -3.12
N THR A 134 -30.39 2.77 -3.45
CA THR A 134 -30.16 4.21 -3.60
C THR A 134 -29.74 4.91 -2.30
N GLN A 135 -29.82 4.23 -1.15
CA GLN A 135 -29.36 4.76 0.14
C GLN A 135 -27.84 4.64 0.34
N LEU A 136 -27.15 3.86 -0.49
CA LEU A 136 -25.70 3.66 -0.43
C LEU A 136 -24.91 4.55 -1.40
N PHE A 137 -25.60 5.33 -2.23
CA PHE A 137 -24.98 6.32 -3.13
C PHE A 137 -25.16 7.71 -2.54
N SER A 138 -24.05 8.40 -2.32
CA SER A 138 -24.06 9.81 -1.93
C SER A 138 -23.89 10.69 -3.17
N ASP A 139 -24.95 11.40 -3.56
CA ASP A 139 -24.90 12.39 -4.64
C ASP A 139 -24.33 13.75 -4.16
N GLU A 140 -23.97 13.87 -2.88
CA GLU A 140 -23.53 15.13 -2.27
C GLU A 140 -22.23 15.69 -2.85
N LEU A 141 -21.44 14.87 -3.55
CA LEU A 141 -20.21 15.28 -4.22
C LEU A 141 -20.41 15.68 -5.70
N GLY A 142 -21.63 15.59 -6.24
CA GLY A 142 -21.98 16.12 -7.56
C GLY A 142 -21.15 15.58 -8.73
N LEU A 143 -20.81 14.28 -8.69
CA LEU A 143 -20.16 13.55 -9.78
C LEU A 143 -21.17 12.68 -10.51
#